data_AF-A0A250ISL1-F1
#
_entry.id   AF-A0A250ISL1-F1
#
_cell.length_a   1.000
_cell.length_b   1.000
_cell.length_c   1.000
_cell.angle_alpha   90.00
_cell.angle_beta   90.00
_cell.angle_gamma   90.00
#
_symmetry.space_group_name_H-M   'P 1'
#
loop_
_entity.id
_entity.type
_entity.pdbx_description
1 polymer ?
#
loop_
_entity_poly.entity_id
_entity_poly.type
_entity_poly.pdbx_seq_one_letter_code
_entity_poly.pdbx_strand_id
1 'polypeptide(L)'
;MGNPLGGLEHSASDQEPFLGQVEEQLRAGPYTYCSVRRDDGSSVWVVTMGKGEPPGTRVQVVSFGRRTDFQSSRLKRTFAELCFGTVSRAR
;
A
#
# COMPACT_ATOMS: atom_id res chain seq x y z
N MET A 1 -12.79 -17.14 -18.90
CA MET A 1 -11.95 -15.93 -19.01
C MET A 1 -12.18 -15.11 -17.75
N GLY A 2 -11.36 -15.26 -16.72
CA GLY A 2 -11.59 -14.62 -15.41
C GLY A 2 -11.14 -13.15 -15.42
N ASN A 3 -12.00 -12.24 -14.94
CA ASN A 3 -11.65 -10.83 -14.83
C ASN A 3 -10.36 -10.64 -14.01
N PRO A 4 -9.39 -9.83 -14.47
CA PRO A 4 -8.15 -9.56 -13.74
C PRO A 4 -8.37 -8.75 -12.44
N LEU A 5 -9.60 -8.27 -12.22
CA LEU A 5 -10.07 -7.62 -11.00
C LEU A 5 -10.85 -8.57 -10.07
N GLY A 6 -11.13 -9.80 -10.48
CA GLY A 6 -12.00 -10.76 -9.79
C GLY A 6 -11.40 -11.43 -8.55
N GLY A 7 -10.32 -10.88 -7.99
CA GLY A 7 -9.61 -11.42 -6.82
C GLY A 7 -9.13 -10.35 -5.84
N LEU A 8 -9.65 -9.13 -5.94
CA LEU A 8 -9.50 -8.13 -4.89
C LEU A 8 -10.66 -8.32 -3.91
N GLU A 9 -10.34 -8.59 -2.64
CA GLU A 9 -11.35 -8.52 -1.59
C GLU A 9 -11.74 -7.07 -1.37
N HIS A 10 -12.96 -6.72 -1.75
CA HIS A 10 -13.54 -5.40 -1.51
C HIS A 10 -14.33 -5.44 -0.22
N SER A 11 -13.70 -5.13 0.91
CA SER A 11 -14.44 -4.77 2.13
C SER A 11 -14.80 -3.29 2.08
N ALA A 12 -15.94 -2.88 2.63
CA ALA A 12 -16.37 -1.46 2.64
C ALA A 12 -15.29 -0.51 3.23
N SER A 13 -14.51 -0.99 4.22
CA SER A 13 -13.38 -0.26 4.81
C SER A 13 -12.14 -0.14 3.91
N ASP A 14 -12.14 -0.71 2.71
CA ASP A 14 -11.03 -0.60 1.76
C ASP A 14 -11.15 0.60 0.81
N GLN A 15 -12.24 1.35 0.88
CA GLN A 15 -12.45 2.57 0.09
C GLN A 15 -12.27 3.85 0.90
N GLU A 16 -12.13 3.74 2.23
CA GLU A 16 -11.90 4.91 3.07
C GLU A 16 -10.41 5.30 3.06
N PRO A 17 -10.08 6.55 2.74
CA PRO A 17 -8.72 7.02 2.86
C PRO A 17 -8.29 6.99 4.32
N PHE A 18 -7.07 6.55 4.58
CA PHE A 18 -6.49 6.57 5.92
C PHE A 18 -5.24 7.43 5.98
N LEU A 19 -4.97 7.99 7.16
CA LEU A 19 -3.76 8.74 7.44
C LEU A 19 -2.72 7.84 8.09
N GLY A 20 -1.45 8.18 7.90
CA GLY A 20 -0.35 7.52 8.58
C GLY A 20 0.98 8.17 8.29
N GLN A 21 2.04 7.55 8.78
CA GLN A 21 3.42 7.97 8.56
C GLN A 21 4.20 6.88 7.83
N VAL A 22 4.94 7.24 6.79
CA VAL A 22 5.84 6.30 6.12
C VAL A 22 6.96 5.91 7.07
N GLU A 23 7.11 4.62 7.35
CA GLU A 23 8.21 4.05 8.13
C GLU A 23 9.34 3.54 7.25
N GLU A 24 8.98 2.89 6.13
CA GLU A 24 9.93 2.29 5.20
C GLU A 24 9.48 2.52 3.76
N GLN A 25 10.45 2.72 2.84
CA GLN A 25 10.21 2.82 1.40
C GLN A 25 11.11 1.83 0.65
N LEU A 26 10.52 1.00 -0.21
CA LEU A 26 11.23 0.08 -1.11
C LEU A 26 10.82 0.36 -2.57
N ARG A 27 11.81 0.56 -3.45
CA ARG A 27 11.56 0.81 -4.87
C ARG A 27 11.75 -0.47 -5.69
N ALA A 28 10.80 -0.77 -6.57
CA ALA A 28 10.87 -1.94 -7.46
C ALA A 28 10.32 -1.62 -8.86
N GLY A 29 11.17 -0.98 -9.68
CA GLY A 29 10.82 -0.53 -11.02
C GLY A 29 9.86 0.68 -10.96
N PRO A 30 8.70 0.65 -11.65
CA PRO A 30 7.74 1.75 -11.63
C PRO A 30 6.91 1.84 -10.33
N TYR A 31 7.05 0.84 -9.45
CA TYR A 31 6.30 0.75 -8.20
C TYR A 31 7.19 1.09 -7.01
N THR A 32 6.59 1.77 -6.04
CA THR A 32 7.17 2.02 -4.72
C THR A 32 6.26 1.40 -3.68
N TYR A 33 6.87 0.65 -2.77
CA TYR A 33 6.23 0.02 -1.63
C TYR A 33 6.56 0.84 -0.40
N CYS A 34 5.54 1.27 0.33
CA CYS A 34 5.67 2.05 1.55
C CYS A 34 5.08 1.26 2.71
N SER A 35 5.84 1.06 3.79
CA SER A 35 5.26 0.68 5.08
C SER A 35 4.70 1.95 5.71
N VAL A 36 3.39 1.99 5.95
CA VAL A 36 2.71 3.14 6.54
C VAL A 36 2.17 2.74 7.90
N ARG A 37 2.66 3.41 8.95
CA ARG A 37 2.09 3.29 10.30
C ARG A 37 0.87 4.18 10.42
N ARG A 38 -0.27 3.57 10.72
CA ARG A 38 -1.54 4.23 11.01
C ARG A 38 -1.53 4.83 12.41
N ASP A 39 -2.48 5.73 12.69
CA ASP A 39 -2.60 6.38 14.00
C ASP A 39 -2.94 5.39 15.13
N ASP A 40 -3.51 4.21 14.83
CA ASP A 40 -3.75 3.13 15.79
C ASP A 40 -2.49 2.30 16.13
N GLY A 41 -1.34 2.64 15.53
CA GLY A 41 -0.06 1.97 15.73
C GLY A 41 0.14 0.73 14.84
N SER A 42 -0.85 0.32 14.07
CA SER A 42 -0.71 -0.76 13.09
C SER A 42 0.06 -0.27 11.85
N SER A 43 0.82 -1.17 11.21
CA SER A 43 1.54 -0.86 9.97
C SER A 43 1.00 -1.68 8.81
N VAL A 44 0.76 -1.01 7.69
CA VAL A 44 0.27 -1.62 6.44
C VAL A 44 1.23 -1.33 5.30
N TRP A 45 1.46 -2.33 4.46
CA TRP A 45 2.22 -2.13 3.23
C TRP A 45 1.32 -1.60 2.13
N VAL A 46 1.73 -0.49 1.52
CA VAL A 46 1.03 0.16 0.41
C VAL A 46 1.93 0.17 -0.80
N VAL A 47 1.48 -0.36 -1.93
CA VAL A 47 2.14 -0.22 -3.21
C VAL A 47 1.48 0.90 -4.01
N THR A 48 2.31 1.81 -4.52
CA THR A 48 1.90 2.93 -5.35
C THR A 48 2.79 3.05 -6.58
N MET A 49 2.28 3.70 -7.63
CA MET A 49 3.07 4.00 -8.82
C MET A 49 3.87 5.29 -8.62
N GLY A 50 5.09 5.33 -9.17
CA GLY A 50 5.97 6.49 -9.08
C GLY A 50 6.86 6.47 -7.84
N LYS A 51 7.32 7.65 -7.40
CA LYS A 51 8.38 7.77 -6.39
C LYS A 51 7.94 7.47 -4.95
N GLY A 52 6.65 7.59 -4.65
CA GLY A 52 6.14 7.57 -3.28
C GLY A 52 6.72 8.68 -2.40
N GLU A 53 6.34 8.67 -1.13
CA GLU A 53 6.84 9.62 -0.12
C GLU A 53 7.95 8.99 0.74
N PRO A 54 8.96 9.77 1.17
CA PRO A 54 10.08 9.24 1.95
C PRO A 54 9.68 8.90 3.39
N PRO A 55 10.42 8.01 4.07
CA PRO A 55 10.23 7.72 5.49
C PRO A 55 10.19 8.99 6.36
N GLY A 56 9.35 8.98 7.38
CA GLY A 56 9.07 10.13 8.24
C GLY A 56 7.94 11.03 7.74
N THR A 57 7.49 10.88 6.50
CA THR A 57 6.44 11.74 5.92
C THR A 57 5.06 11.30 6.37
N ARG A 58 4.23 12.25 6.83
CA ARG A 58 2.81 12.02 7.06
C ARG A 58 2.06 12.00 5.72
N VAL A 59 1.31 10.94 5.48
CA VAL A 59 0.67 10.65 4.20
C VAL A 59 -0.80 10.31 4.39
N GLN A 60 -1.57 10.62 3.36
CA GLN A 60 -2.90 10.07 3.14
C GLN A 60 -2.80 8.98 2.08
N VAL A 61 -3.38 7.82 2.39
CA VAL A 61 -3.46 6.67 1.49
C VAL A 61 -4.89 6.51 1.04
N VAL A 62 -5.11 6.46 -0.27
CA VAL A 62 -6.39 6.04 -0.86
C VAL A 62 -6.20 4.63 -1.39
N SER A 63 -6.83 3.66 -0.75
CA SER A 63 -6.80 2.25 -1.16
C SER A 63 -7.80 2.01 -2.31
N PHE A 64 -7.39 1.20 -3.27
CA PHE A 64 -8.21 0.72 -4.38
C PHE A 64 -8.48 -0.78 -4.29
N GLY A 65 -7.89 -1.46 -3.32
CA GLY A 65 -7.88 -2.91 -3.24
C GLY A 65 -6.78 -3.40 -2.32
N ARG A 66 -7.02 -4.51 -1.62
CA ARG A 66 -5.99 -5.27 -0.90
C ARG A 66 -5.77 -6.64 -1.53
N ARG A 67 -4.55 -7.15 -1.34
CA ARG A 67 -4.23 -8.56 -1.53
C ARG A 67 -3.55 -9.11 -0.29
N THR A 68 -3.98 -10.27 0.15
CA THR A 68 -3.30 -11.05 1.18
C THR A 68 -2.31 -12.03 0.54
N ASP A 69 -1.32 -12.47 1.32
CA ASP A 69 -0.28 -13.43 0.90
C ASP A 69 0.40 -13.06 -0.44
N PHE A 70 0.66 -11.77 -0.65
CA PHE A 70 1.22 -11.30 -1.91
C PHE A 70 2.73 -11.52 -1.96
N GLN A 71 3.18 -12.39 -2.87
CA GLN A 71 4.60 -12.60 -3.13
C GLN A 71 5.13 -11.64 -4.22
N SER A 72 6.08 -10.78 -3.86
CA SER A 72 6.82 -9.95 -4.81
C SER A 72 8.11 -10.63 -5.24
N SER A 73 8.14 -11.17 -6.47
CA SER A 73 9.37 -11.74 -7.04
C SER A 73 10.49 -10.71 -7.17
N ARG A 74 10.15 -9.43 -7.37
CA ARG A 74 11.12 -8.33 -7.51
C ARG A 74 11.83 -8.02 -6.19
N LEU A 75 11.08 -8.02 -5.08
CA LEU A 75 11.62 -7.78 -3.74
C LEU A 75 12.07 -9.07 -3.04
N LYS A 76 11.82 -10.25 -3.64
CA LYS A 76 12.01 -11.56 -3.02
C LYS A 76 11.38 -11.61 -1.61
N ARG A 77 10.21 -10.99 -1.46
CA ARG A 77 9.51 -10.80 -0.19
C ARG A 77 8.03 -11.13 -0.34
N THR A 78 7.46 -11.74 0.69
CA THR A 78 6.02 -11.97 0.82
C THR A 78 5.43 -10.94 1.78
N PHE A 79 4.27 -10.40 1.42
CA PHE A 79 3.50 -9.46 2.21
C PHE A 79 2.23 -10.16 2.68
N ALA A 80 2.04 -10.28 3.99
CA ALA A 80 0.83 -10.86 4.56
C ALA A 80 -0.43 -10.11 4.10
N GLU A 81 -0.34 -8.79 4.02
CA GLU A 81 -1.31 -7.90 3.38
C GLU A 81 -0.58 -6.81 2.61
N LEU A 82 -1.04 -6.53 1.38
CA LEU A 82 -0.57 -5.46 0.53
C LEU A 82 -1.76 -4.65 0.00
N CYS A 83 -1.76 -3.37 0.33
CA CYS A 83 -2.72 -2.38 -0.13
C CYS A 83 -2.25 -1.78 -1.47
N PHE A 84 -3.10 -1.77 -2.48
CA PHE A 84 -2.86 -1.09 -3.74
C PHE A 84 -3.52 0.27 -3.69
N GLY A 85 -2.76 1.35 -3.87
CA GLY A 85 -3.32 2.68 -3.67
C GLY A 85 -2.44 3.83 -4.12
N THR A 86 -2.96 5.03 -3.94
CA THR A 86 -2.18 6.26 -4.06
C THR A 86 -1.69 6.70 -2.69
N VAL A 87 -0.44 7.17 -2.63
CA VAL A 87 0.16 7.76 -1.44
C VAL A 87 0.45 9.22 -1.76
N SER A 88 -0.13 10.13 -1.00
CA SER A 88 0.09 11.57 -1.13
C SER A 88 0.43 12.17 0.23
N ARG A 89 1.16 13.27 0.28
CA ARG A 89 1.38 13.99 1.55
C ARG A 89 0.05 14.42 2.14
N ALA A 90 -0.16 14.12 3.42
CA ALA A 90 -1.24 14.71 4.18
C ALA A 90 -0.91 16.20 4.41
N ARG A 91 -1.86 17.08 4.11
CA ARG A 91 -1.73 18.51 4.40
C ARG A 91 -2.11 18.82 5.84
#